data_AF-A0AAV4EC75-F1
#
_entry.id   AF-A0AAV4EC75-F1
#
_cell.length_a   1.000
_cell.length_b   1.000
_cell.length_c   1.000
_cell.angle_alpha   90.00
_cell.angle_beta   90.00
_cell.angle_gamma   90.00
#
_symmetry.space_group_name_H-M   'P 1'
#
loop_
_entity.id
_entity.type
_entity.pdbx_description
1 polymer ?
#
loop_
_entity_poly.entity_id
_entity_poly.type
_entity_poly.pdbx_seq_one_letter_code
_entity_poly.pdbx_strand_id
1 'polypeptide(L)'
;MMYKTIEEVVGRKTCSPSGCLKAKNGDIIMGKEKLLERWAEYIGELFDDERKDHDVMKRNFAGLPILEDEVRSAIRKMKTGKATGPDGVSIELIEALEDWY
;
A
#
# COMPACT_ATOMS: atom_id res chain seq x y z
N MET A 1 41.87 -18.20 -9.61
CA MET A 1 42.20 -19.18 -10.68
C MET A 1 41.18 -20.32 -10.75
N MET A 2 40.74 -20.91 -9.62
CA MET A 2 39.71 -21.98 -9.62
C MET A 2 38.31 -21.55 -10.11
N TYR A 3 37.92 -20.28 -9.95
CA TYR A 3 36.60 -19.83 -10.39
C TYR A 3 36.46 -19.75 -11.92
N LYS A 4 37.57 -19.44 -12.64
CA LYS A 4 37.57 -19.35 -14.11
C LYS A 4 37.44 -20.73 -14.75
N THR A 5 38.11 -21.73 -14.17
CA THR A 5 38.01 -23.12 -14.62
C THR A 5 36.61 -23.70 -14.42
N ILE A 6 35.88 -23.27 -13.37
CA ILE A 6 34.48 -23.69 -13.16
C ILE A 6 33.56 -23.09 -14.24
N GLU A 7 33.74 -21.82 -14.61
CA GLU A 7 32.96 -21.21 -15.70
C GLU A 7 33.22 -21.87 -17.07
N GLU A 8 34.48 -22.23 -17.34
CA GLU A 8 34.88 -22.89 -18.60
C GLU A 8 34.36 -24.33 -18.71
N VAL A 9 34.38 -25.09 -17.59
CA VAL A 9 33.90 -26.48 -17.55
C VAL A 9 32.38 -26.57 -17.57
N VAL A 10 31.67 -25.63 -16.95
CA VAL A 10 30.20 -25.65 -16.86
C VAL A 10 29.54 -25.13 -18.14
N GLY A 11 30.27 -24.37 -18.95
CA GLY A 11 29.75 -23.69 -20.14
C GLY A 11 28.76 -22.59 -19.75
N ARG A 12 29.04 -21.34 -20.14
CA ARG A 12 28.03 -20.28 -19.99
C ARG A 12 26.84 -20.61 -20.87
N LYS A 13 25.79 -21.15 -20.26
CA LYS A 13 24.45 -21.18 -20.87
C LYS A 13 23.93 -19.75 -20.86
N THR A 14 24.39 -18.95 -21.82
CA THR A 14 23.90 -17.57 -22.00
C THR A 14 22.46 -17.66 -22.43
N CYS A 15 21.62 -17.08 -21.58
CA CYS A 15 20.20 -17.15 -21.65
C CYS A 15 19.74 -15.85 -22.28
N SER A 16 19.14 -15.90 -23.47
CA SER A 16 18.66 -14.68 -24.15
C SER A 16 17.69 -13.95 -23.19
N PRO A 17 17.88 -12.63 -22.96
CA PRO A 17 17.11 -11.89 -21.95
C PRO A 17 15.59 -11.90 -22.20
N SER A 18 15.15 -12.30 -23.39
CA SER A 18 13.76 -12.20 -23.83
C SER A 18 12.93 -13.47 -23.68
N GLY A 19 13.46 -14.56 -23.12
CA GLY A 19 12.73 -15.84 -23.20
C GLY A 19 13.18 -16.95 -22.26
N CYS A 20 13.88 -16.60 -21.18
CA CYS A 20 14.38 -17.61 -20.29
C CYS A 20 14.36 -17.20 -18.82
N LEU A 21 14.21 -18.19 -17.97
CA LEU A 21 14.01 -18.02 -16.54
C LEU A 21 14.80 -19.06 -15.78
N LYS A 22 15.28 -18.71 -14.57
CA LYS A 22 16.00 -19.65 -13.73
C LYS A 22 15.03 -20.48 -12.90
N ALA A 23 15.12 -21.80 -13.02
CA ALA A 23 14.44 -22.76 -12.17
C ALA A 23 14.97 -22.67 -10.72
N LYS A 24 14.19 -23.18 -9.78
CA LYS A 24 14.54 -23.20 -8.35
C LYS A 24 15.82 -23.99 -8.07
N ASN A 25 16.06 -25.07 -8.82
CA ASN A 25 17.27 -25.90 -8.75
C ASN A 25 18.50 -25.27 -9.44
N GLY A 26 18.34 -24.08 -10.03
CA GLY A 26 19.41 -23.35 -10.70
C GLY A 26 19.52 -23.59 -12.21
N ASP A 27 18.70 -24.48 -12.77
CA ASP A 27 18.66 -24.74 -14.21
C ASP A 27 18.03 -23.58 -14.98
N ILE A 28 18.31 -23.53 -16.29
CA ILE A 28 17.73 -22.55 -17.20
C ILE A 28 16.50 -23.16 -17.86
N ILE A 29 15.34 -22.53 -17.63
CA ILE A 29 14.07 -22.84 -18.26
C ILE A 29 13.95 -22.05 -19.55
N MET A 30 13.68 -22.78 -20.63
CA MET A 30 13.37 -22.24 -21.94
C MET A 30 11.98 -22.73 -22.36
N GLY A 31 11.24 -21.90 -23.09
CA GLY A 31 9.91 -22.23 -23.59
C GLY A 31 8.79 -21.59 -22.76
N LYS A 32 7.75 -21.11 -23.45
CA LYS A 32 6.70 -20.27 -22.88
C LYS A 32 5.91 -20.95 -21.77
N GLU A 33 5.53 -22.20 -21.96
CA GLU A 33 4.69 -22.96 -21.01
C GLU A 33 5.40 -23.15 -19.67
N LYS A 34 6.63 -23.69 -19.68
CA LYS A 34 7.45 -23.87 -18.47
C LYS A 34 7.79 -22.55 -17.78
N LEU A 35 7.92 -21.47 -18.55
CA LEU A 35 8.15 -20.15 -17.99
C LEU A 35 6.94 -19.68 -17.20
N LEU A 36 5.72 -19.85 -17.74
CA LEU A 36 4.47 -19.53 -17.04
C LEU A 36 4.29 -20.37 -15.77
N GLU A 37 4.59 -21.68 -15.83
CA GLU A 37 4.56 -22.56 -14.66
C GLU A 37 5.50 -22.06 -13.55
N ARG A 38 6.75 -21.75 -13.91
CA ARG A 38 7.74 -21.23 -12.95
C ARG A 38 7.36 -19.86 -12.40
N TRP A 39 6.73 -18.99 -13.21
CA TRP A 39 6.17 -17.72 -12.73
C TRP A 39 5.03 -17.93 -11.75
N ALA A 40 4.12 -18.87 -12.03
CA ALA A 40 3.02 -19.20 -11.14
C ALA A 40 3.53 -19.77 -9.80
N GLU A 41 4.51 -20.68 -9.85
CA GLU A 41 5.21 -21.21 -8.66
C GLU A 41 5.85 -20.07 -7.85
N TYR A 42 6.60 -19.18 -8.51
CA TYR A 42 7.29 -18.06 -7.84
C TYR A 42 6.32 -17.11 -7.15
N ILE A 43 5.26 -16.70 -7.84
CA ILE A 43 4.25 -15.78 -7.29
C ILE A 43 3.48 -16.46 -6.16
N GLY A 44 3.14 -17.74 -6.32
CA GLY A 44 2.53 -18.55 -5.27
C GLY A 44 3.37 -18.53 -4.00
N GLU A 45 4.66 -18.88 -4.07
CA GLU A 45 5.57 -18.87 -2.92
C GLU A 45 5.81 -17.47 -2.34
N LEU A 46 5.86 -16.44 -3.19
CA LEU A 46 6.15 -15.07 -2.76
C LEU A 46 5.00 -14.44 -1.96
N PHE A 47 3.76 -14.78 -2.33
CA PHE A 47 2.54 -14.25 -1.72
C PHE A 47 1.80 -15.30 -0.88
N ASP A 48 2.41 -16.45 -0.64
CA ASP A 48 1.87 -17.42 0.31
C ASP A 48 1.88 -16.78 1.70
N ASP A 49 0.69 -16.61 2.25
CA ASP A 49 0.50 -15.92 3.51
C ASP A 49 -0.05 -16.90 4.54
N GLU A 50 0.85 -17.52 5.29
CA GLU A 50 0.50 -18.43 6.39
C GLU A 50 0.04 -17.68 7.66
N ARG A 51 -0.01 -16.34 7.64
CA ARG A 51 -0.56 -15.59 8.77
C ARG A 51 -2.02 -15.98 8.93
N LYS A 52 -2.40 -16.33 10.16
CA LYS A 52 -3.81 -16.51 10.52
C LYS A 52 -4.55 -15.26 10.05
N ASP A 53 -5.66 -15.47 9.34
CA ASP A 53 -6.54 -14.39 8.91
C ASP A 53 -6.73 -13.49 10.13
N HIS A 54 -6.12 -12.30 10.06
CA HIS A 54 -6.15 -11.38 11.18
C HIS A 54 -7.60 -10.97 11.24
N ASP A 55 -8.30 -11.46 12.27
CA ASP A 55 -9.71 -11.14 12.54
C ASP A 55 -9.89 -9.67 12.21
N VAL A 56 -10.50 -9.41 11.05
CA VAL A 56 -10.42 -8.11 10.38
C VAL A 56 -11.04 -7.18 11.38
N MET A 57 -10.20 -6.46 12.16
CA MET A 57 -10.65 -5.71 13.33
C MET A 57 -11.85 -4.95 12.84
N LYS A 58 -13.04 -5.35 13.34
CA LYS A 58 -14.33 -4.95 12.77
C LYS A 58 -14.28 -3.43 12.78
N ARG A 59 -13.93 -2.84 11.63
CA ARG A 59 -13.41 -1.48 11.63
C ARG A 59 -14.61 -0.66 12.01
N ASN A 60 -14.59 -0.12 13.23
CA ASN A 60 -15.75 0.58 13.74
C ASN A 60 -15.82 1.88 12.92
N PHE A 61 -16.58 1.84 11.82
CA PHE A 61 -16.75 2.98 10.93
C PHE A 61 -17.47 4.12 11.66
N ALA A 62 -18.22 3.77 12.70
CA ALA A 62 -18.61 4.70 13.74
C ALA A 62 -17.36 4.97 14.61
N GLY A 63 -16.65 6.04 14.31
CA GLY A 63 -15.60 6.56 15.19
C GLY A 63 -16.15 6.93 16.57
N LEU A 64 -15.30 7.55 17.40
CA LEU A 64 -15.77 8.11 18.66
C LEU A 64 -16.84 9.20 18.39
N PRO A 65 -17.80 9.40 19.30
CA PRO A 65 -18.74 10.51 19.20
C PRO A 65 -17.95 11.82 19.20
N ILE A 66 -18.41 12.81 18.42
CA ILE A 66 -17.81 14.14 18.38
C ILE A 66 -18.08 14.84 19.72
N LEU A 67 -17.05 15.34 20.38
CA LEU A 67 -17.17 16.06 21.65
C LEU A 67 -17.47 17.54 21.40
N GLU A 68 -18.20 18.16 22.32
CA GLU A 68 -18.46 19.60 22.28
C GLU A 68 -17.16 20.43 22.27
N ASP A 69 -16.17 20.02 23.05
CA ASP A 69 -14.86 20.68 23.09
C ASP A 69 -14.10 20.62 21.75
N GLU A 70 -14.28 19.56 20.96
CA GLU A 70 -13.70 19.44 19.63
C GLU A 70 -14.33 20.48 18.69
N VAL A 71 -15.65 20.63 18.74
CA VAL A 71 -16.40 21.61 17.95
C VAL A 71 -16.00 23.03 18.35
N ARG A 72 -15.97 23.32 19.65
CA ARG A 72 -15.52 24.62 20.19
C ARG A 72 -14.08 24.94 19.77
N SER A 73 -13.18 23.96 19.84
CA SER A 73 -11.81 24.14 19.37
C SER A 73 -11.74 24.37 17.87
N ALA A 74 -12.62 23.76 17.07
CA ALA A 74 -12.64 23.94 15.64
C ALA A 74 -13.10 25.37 15.28
N ILE A 75 -14.19 25.83 15.88
CA ILE A 75 -14.73 27.20 15.72
C ILE A 75 -13.63 28.23 16.04
N ARG A 76 -12.97 28.13 17.20
CA ARG A 76 -11.88 29.04 17.61
C ARG A 76 -10.67 29.06 16.68
N LYS A 77 -10.43 28.01 15.90
CA LYS A 77 -9.31 27.92 14.95
C LYS A 77 -9.67 28.46 13.57
N MET A 78 -10.94 28.71 13.29
CA MET A 78 -11.38 29.23 12.00
C MET A 78 -10.94 30.69 11.83
N LYS A 79 -10.70 31.09 10.57
CA LYS A 79 -10.28 32.46 10.25
C LYS A 79 -11.50 33.32 9.98
N THR A 80 -11.52 34.50 10.58
CA THR A 80 -12.49 35.56 10.28
C THR A 80 -12.19 36.25 8.94
N GLY A 81 -13.16 37.02 8.44
CA GLY A 81 -13.07 37.79 7.19
C GLY A 81 -13.07 36.92 5.93
N LYS A 82 -13.66 35.72 5.98
CA LYS A 82 -13.80 34.83 4.82
C LYS A 82 -15.14 35.03 4.13
N ALA A 83 -15.13 34.86 2.81
CA ALA A 83 -16.36 34.84 2.03
C ALA A 83 -17.23 33.67 2.49
N THR A 84 -18.53 33.92 2.67
CA THR A 84 -19.51 32.92 3.09
C THR A 84 -19.81 31.93 1.97
N GLY A 85 -20.25 30.74 2.37
CA GLY A 85 -20.76 29.74 1.43
C GLY A 85 -22.15 30.10 0.90
N PRO A 86 -22.75 29.21 0.10
CA PRO A 86 -24.13 29.37 -0.39
C PRO A 86 -25.19 29.47 0.72
N ASP A 87 -24.85 29.01 1.93
CA ASP A 87 -25.66 29.12 3.14
C ASP A 87 -25.64 30.52 3.76
N GLY A 88 -24.71 31.39 3.35
CA GLY A 88 -24.59 32.75 3.85
C GLY A 88 -24.12 32.85 5.31
N VAL A 89 -23.66 31.74 5.90
CA VAL A 89 -23.23 31.70 7.32
C VAL A 89 -21.74 31.99 7.42
N SER A 90 -21.38 32.97 8.25
CA SER A 90 -20.00 33.30 8.54
C SER A 90 -19.61 32.85 9.95
N ILE A 91 -18.30 32.75 10.22
CA ILE A 91 -17.82 32.36 11.55
C ILE A 91 -18.16 33.43 12.60
N GLU A 92 -18.15 34.70 12.21
CA GLU A 92 -18.51 35.83 13.06
C GLU A 92 -19.97 35.78 13.49
N LEU A 93 -20.87 35.29 12.62
CA LEU A 93 -22.26 35.07 12.97
C LEU A 93 -22.42 33.96 14.00
N ILE A 94 -21.65 32.88 13.87
CA ILE A 94 -21.64 31.77 14.83
C ILE A 94 -21.12 32.26 16.19
N GLU A 95 -20.00 32.98 16.20
CA GLU A 95 -19.43 33.59 17.41
C GLU A 95 -20.39 34.59 18.07
N ALA A 96 -21.18 35.34 17.30
CA ALA A 96 -22.15 36.30 17.82
C ALA A 96 -23.42 35.65 18.39
N LEU A 97 -23.75 34.43 17.96
CA LEU A 97 -24.89 33.65 18.47
C LEU A 97 -24.55 32.87 19.74
N GLU A 98 -23.27 32.63 20.01
CA GLU A 98 -22.82 31.97 21.22
C GLU A 98 -22.86 32.94 22.41
N ASP A 99 -23.93 32.83 23.23
CA ASP A 99 -23.95 33.34 24.60
C ASP A 99 -23.03 32.45 25.46
N TRP A 100 -21.76 32.84 25.57
CA TRP A 100 -20.77 32.16 26.41
C TRP A 100 -20.95 32.54 27.89
N TYR A 101 -21.73 31.77 28.64
CA TYR A 101 -21.70 31.75 30.11
C TYR A 101 -21.41 30.35 30.66
#